data_AF-A0A5B8XP62-F1
#
_entry.id   AF-A0A5B8XP62-F1
#
_cell.length_a   1.000
_cell.length_b   1.000
_cell.length_c   1.000
_cell.angle_alpha   90.00
_cell.angle_beta   90.00
_cell.angle_gamma   90.00
#
_symmetry.space_group_name_H-M   'P 1'
#
loop_
_entity.id
_entity.type
_entity.pdbx_description
1 polymer ?
#
loop_
_entity_poly.entity_id
_entity_poly.type
_entity_poly.pdbx_seq_one_letter_code
_entity_poly.pdbx_strand_id
1 'polypeptide(L)'
;MKELISRTLERFHKSQSGAVALLCLASLLILFMCALIMYDASLVIRGKTDAHMAADTAAYSQASVEARSMNMIAFANVGKRTIVGIHNMYYFQYPMYLIWWLGQCSKCCCGWYCGCWTECFNCFGNLIDGSPIMEAIDWASFLGNDDLEQNLEDLDTFQDDLREYAAYWGVGEAMVRGVRNGANMITNFPAPDNSEYGPLPLERGNPSESCLTPTPLADNPVTLVTLIEWYANFQDLKDRSTSSPNIASEGPAERVNIAYSFLACPLMTPDEGAPFFNAADSNSSEHMLQRSNYVWSYKHTPDNDGILRNNYMFMSKEYTPPSNVTMPKTGIWSIARSEFYFPPSNKPDTILFDGAHDMWMFHPGWYGKIRPTTLPREEPPVDHDEMFDESLELGRDMAQGQFFIFAVDNFDFMGFQNDIRYMQRNVTPAMKGMVDNGGEDRHITDGMSR
;
A
#
# COMPACT_ATOMS: atom_id res chain seq x y z
N MET A 1 -48.57 -36.81 34.92
CA MET A 1 -47.13 -36.62 35.20
C MET A 1 -46.83 -35.27 35.87
N LYS A 2 -47.26 -34.13 35.29
CA LYS A 2 -47.12 -32.78 35.91
C LYS A 2 -47.70 -32.66 37.33
N GLU A 3 -48.90 -33.18 37.59
CA GLU A 3 -49.52 -33.14 38.93
C GLU A 3 -48.77 -33.96 39.99
N LEU A 4 -48.17 -35.07 39.58
CA LEU A 4 -47.44 -35.97 40.49
C LEU A 4 -46.10 -35.35 40.89
N ILE A 5 -45.42 -34.70 39.95
CA ILE A 5 -44.19 -33.94 40.18
C ILE A 5 -44.47 -32.74 41.10
N SER A 6 -45.55 -31.99 40.83
CA SER A 6 -45.96 -30.84 41.65
C SER A 6 -46.24 -31.21 43.12
N ARG A 7 -47.04 -32.26 43.37
CA ARG A 7 -47.33 -32.72 44.75
C ARG A 7 -46.10 -33.25 45.48
N THR A 8 -45.15 -33.83 44.74
CA THR A 8 -43.90 -34.34 45.33
C THR A 8 -42.95 -33.19 45.70
N LEU A 9 -42.86 -32.16 44.84
CA LEU A 9 -42.10 -30.93 45.11
C LEU A 9 -42.66 -30.14 46.31
N GLU A 10 -43.98 -30.02 46.43
CA GLU A 10 -44.62 -29.36 47.58
C GLU A 10 -44.33 -30.09 48.90
N ARG A 11 -44.28 -31.43 48.89
CA ARG A 11 -43.89 -32.23 50.06
C ARG A 11 -42.42 -32.05 50.42
N PHE A 12 -41.54 -31.95 49.42
CA PHE A 12 -40.11 -31.70 49.64
C PHE A 12 -39.85 -30.28 50.15
N HIS A 13 -40.59 -29.28 49.68
CA HIS A 13 -40.45 -27.89 50.11
C HIS A 13 -40.87 -27.68 51.58
N LYS A 14 -41.87 -28.43 52.07
CA LYS A 14 -42.33 -28.36 53.48
C LYS A 14 -41.38 -29.02 54.49
N SER A 15 -40.39 -29.79 54.05
CA SER A 15 -39.37 -30.42 54.89
C SER A 15 -38.07 -29.61 54.85
N GLN A 16 -37.48 -29.26 56.00
CA GLN A 16 -36.22 -28.49 56.04
C GLN A 16 -35.08 -29.18 55.27
N SER A 17 -34.95 -30.50 55.37
CA SER A 17 -33.95 -31.28 54.63
C SER A 17 -34.29 -31.40 53.13
N GLY A 18 -35.58 -31.39 52.78
CA GLY A 18 -36.02 -31.38 51.39
C GLY A 18 -35.85 -30.03 50.69
N ALA A 19 -36.01 -28.93 51.43
CA ALA A 19 -35.72 -27.59 50.94
C ALA A 19 -34.23 -27.39 50.63
N VAL A 20 -33.32 -27.92 51.46
CA VAL A 20 -31.88 -27.91 51.18
C VAL A 20 -31.53 -28.74 49.94
N ALA A 21 -32.13 -29.93 49.78
CA ALA A 21 -31.95 -30.73 48.57
C ALA A 21 -32.45 -30.03 47.30
N LEU A 22 -33.58 -29.31 47.37
CA LEU A 22 -34.09 -28.50 46.27
C LEU A 22 -33.18 -27.31 45.95
N LEU A 23 -32.57 -26.66 46.95
CA LEU A 23 -31.60 -25.60 46.75
C LEU A 23 -30.30 -26.12 46.10
N CYS A 24 -29.80 -27.29 46.52
CA CYS A 24 -28.64 -27.92 45.88
C CYS A 24 -28.94 -28.32 44.42
N LEU A 25 -30.13 -28.86 44.14
CA LEU A 25 -30.57 -29.16 42.78
C LEU A 25 -30.69 -27.88 41.94
N ALA A 26 -31.26 -26.82 42.49
CA ALA A 26 -31.34 -25.52 41.82
C ALA A 26 -29.94 -24.95 41.54
N SER A 27 -29.00 -25.02 42.48
CA SER A 27 -27.62 -24.58 42.25
C SER A 27 -26.91 -25.40 41.17
N LEU A 28 -27.13 -26.72 41.13
CA LEU A 28 -26.57 -27.58 40.08
C LEU A 28 -27.17 -27.26 38.71
N LEU A 29 -28.46 -26.98 38.63
CA LEU A 29 -29.12 -26.56 37.38
C LEU A 29 -28.61 -25.20 36.91
N ILE A 30 -28.39 -24.24 37.82
CA ILE A 30 -27.81 -22.94 37.48
C ILE A 30 -26.37 -23.12 36.93
N LEU A 31 -25.54 -23.92 37.61
CA LEU A 31 -24.18 -24.21 37.14
C LEU A 31 -24.18 -24.91 35.78
N PHE A 32 -25.10 -25.84 35.56
CA PHE A 32 -25.26 -26.52 34.28
C PHE A 32 -25.70 -25.56 33.17
N MET A 33 -26.64 -24.65 33.43
CA MET A 33 -27.03 -23.61 32.48
C MET A 33 -25.88 -22.66 32.15
N CYS A 34 -25.10 -22.23 33.14
CA CYS A 34 -23.90 -21.42 32.91
C CYS A 34 -22.87 -22.17 32.04
N ALA A 35 -22.68 -23.48 32.26
CA ALA A 35 -21.77 -24.29 31.45
C ALA A 35 -22.23 -24.40 29.98
N LEU A 36 -23.53 -24.55 29.73
CA LEU A 36 -24.09 -24.55 28.37
C LEU A 36 -23.91 -23.19 27.68
N ILE A 37 -24.16 -22.09 28.39
CA ILE A 37 -23.94 -20.73 27.86
C ILE A 37 -22.47 -20.53 27.47
N MET A 38 -21.53 -20.97 28.33
CA MET A 38 -20.10 -20.88 28.01
C MET A 38 -19.71 -21.75 26.81
N TYR A 39 -20.30 -22.93 26.68
CA TYR A 39 -20.05 -23.81 25.53
C TYR A 39 -20.54 -23.19 24.21
N ASP A 40 -21.79 -22.71 24.20
CA ASP A 40 -22.37 -22.07 23.01
C ASP A 40 -21.63 -20.78 22.65
N ALA A 41 -21.29 -19.94 23.64
CA ALA A 41 -20.49 -18.75 23.42
C ALA A 41 -19.11 -19.09 22.83
N SER A 42 -18.49 -20.17 23.28
CA SER A 42 -17.20 -20.64 22.74
C SER A 42 -17.29 -21.03 21.26
N LEU A 43 -18.39 -21.66 20.83
CA LEU A 43 -18.60 -21.99 19.41
C LEU A 43 -18.74 -20.72 18.54
N VAL A 44 -19.46 -19.71 19.03
CA VAL A 44 -19.59 -18.41 18.33
C VAL A 44 -18.26 -17.70 18.27
N ILE A 45 -17.54 -17.64 19.38
CA ILE A 45 -16.24 -16.99 19.47
C ILE A 45 -15.27 -17.64 18.48
N ARG A 46 -15.23 -18.99 18.39
CA ARG A 46 -14.39 -19.69 17.41
C ARG A 46 -14.74 -19.30 15.98
N GLY A 47 -16.02 -19.36 15.61
CA GLY A 47 -16.45 -18.96 14.27
C GLY A 47 -16.11 -17.51 13.94
N LYS A 48 -16.22 -16.61 14.92
CA LYS A 48 -15.83 -15.21 14.78
C LYS A 48 -14.33 -15.03 14.67
N THR A 49 -13.53 -15.73 15.48
CA THR A 49 -12.08 -15.72 15.40
C THR A 49 -11.60 -16.19 14.04
N ASP A 50 -12.18 -17.28 13.50
CA ASP A 50 -11.80 -17.78 12.18
C ASP A 50 -12.14 -16.77 11.07
N ALA A 51 -13.36 -16.18 11.11
CA ALA A 51 -13.73 -15.14 10.16
C ALA A 51 -12.80 -13.91 10.28
N HIS A 52 -12.42 -13.53 11.49
CA HIS A 52 -11.52 -12.41 11.73
C HIS A 52 -10.10 -12.70 11.25
N MET A 53 -9.56 -13.88 11.54
CA MET A 53 -8.27 -14.33 11.03
C MET A 53 -8.23 -14.34 9.50
N ALA A 54 -9.32 -14.75 8.85
CA ALA A 54 -9.44 -14.71 7.40
C ALA A 54 -9.45 -13.27 6.86
N ALA A 55 -10.18 -12.35 7.52
CA ALA A 55 -10.20 -10.93 7.16
C ALA A 55 -8.82 -10.29 7.34
N ASP A 56 -8.16 -10.50 8.49
CA ASP A 56 -6.84 -9.97 8.80
C ASP A 56 -5.78 -10.46 7.81
N THR A 57 -5.82 -11.75 7.48
CA THR A 57 -4.86 -12.31 6.51
C THR A 57 -5.13 -11.75 5.13
N ALA A 58 -6.38 -11.64 4.72
CA ALA A 58 -6.75 -11.08 3.42
C ALA A 58 -6.33 -9.60 3.32
N ALA A 59 -6.68 -8.79 4.31
CA ALA A 59 -6.32 -7.38 4.41
C ALA A 59 -4.80 -7.19 4.34
N TYR A 60 -4.06 -7.82 5.25
CA TYR A 60 -2.60 -7.74 5.28
C TYR A 60 -1.96 -8.13 3.95
N SER A 61 -2.53 -9.13 3.27
CA SER A 61 -1.96 -9.62 2.01
C SER A 61 -2.13 -8.62 0.88
N GLN A 62 -3.31 -8.00 0.75
CA GLN A 62 -3.52 -6.90 -0.20
C GLN A 62 -2.57 -5.74 0.10
N ALA A 63 -2.51 -5.26 1.35
CA ALA A 63 -1.60 -4.17 1.73
C ALA A 63 -0.12 -4.55 1.48
N SER A 64 0.23 -5.83 1.58
CA SER A 64 1.59 -6.29 1.27
C SER A 64 1.92 -6.29 -0.22
N VAL A 65 0.94 -6.53 -1.09
CA VAL A 65 1.09 -6.43 -2.54
C VAL A 65 1.26 -4.97 -2.92
N GLU A 66 0.38 -4.10 -2.46
CA GLU A 66 0.45 -2.65 -2.69
C GLU A 66 1.78 -2.06 -2.19
N ALA A 67 2.21 -2.41 -0.98
CA ALA A 67 3.51 -1.97 -0.46
C ALA A 67 4.70 -2.48 -1.28
N ARG A 68 4.65 -3.70 -1.82
CA ARG A 68 5.70 -4.22 -2.72
C ARG A 68 5.70 -3.51 -4.06
N SER A 69 4.53 -3.20 -4.62
CA SER A 69 4.41 -2.39 -5.82
C SER A 69 5.00 -1.00 -5.61
N MET A 70 4.72 -0.35 -4.47
CA MET A 70 5.37 0.92 -4.09
C MET A 70 6.90 0.81 -4.03
N ASN A 71 7.44 -0.30 -3.50
CA ASN A 71 8.90 -0.54 -3.50
C ASN A 71 9.45 -0.76 -4.92
N MET A 72 8.72 -1.41 -5.81
CA MET A 72 9.12 -1.60 -7.21
C MET A 72 9.06 -0.29 -7.99
N ILE A 73 8.07 0.56 -7.73
CA ILE A 73 7.97 1.91 -8.30
C ILE A 73 9.14 2.78 -7.82
N ALA A 74 9.47 2.73 -6.53
CA ALA A 74 10.64 3.41 -5.98
C ALA A 74 11.94 2.92 -6.66
N PHE A 75 12.07 1.62 -6.92
CA PHE A 75 13.21 1.06 -7.65
C PHE A 75 13.26 1.55 -9.11
N ALA A 76 12.12 1.60 -9.79
CA ALA A 76 12.04 2.16 -11.15
C ALA A 76 12.37 3.67 -11.18
N ASN A 77 11.96 4.44 -10.16
CA ASN A 77 12.36 5.84 -10.00
C ASN A 77 13.89 5.98 -9.88
N VAL A 78 14.57 5.10 -9.13
CA VAL A 78 16.05 5.06 -9.06
C VAL A 78 16.66 4.70 -10.42
N GLY A 79 16.04 3.76 -11.15
CA GLY A 79 16.43 3.40 -12.51
C GLY A 79 16.38 4.59 -13.47
N LYS A 80 15.22 5.25 -13.58
CA LYS A 80 15.01 6.47 -14.37
C LYS A 80 16.04 7.54 -14.02
N ARG A 81 16.25 7.77 -12.72
CA ARG A 81 17.24 8.73 -12.22
C ARG A 81 18.68 8.41 -12.62
N THR A 82 19.05 7.14 -12.56
CA THR A 82 20.40 6.69 -12.96
C THR A 82 20.61 6.87 -14.46
N ILE A 83 19.61 6.49 -15.26
CA ILE A 83 19.62 6.62 -16.73
C ILE A 83 19.74 8.11 -17.12
N VAL A 84 18.85 8.97 -16.62
CA VAL A 84 18.87 10.42 -16.86
C VAL A 84 20.18 11.04 -16.37
N GLY A 85 20.68 10.63 -15.20
CA GLY A 85 21.92 11.11 -14.62
C GLY A 85 23.16 10.81 -15.46
N ILE A 86 23.30 9.57 -15.91
CA ILE A 86 24.38 9.15 -16.82
C ILE A 86 24.27 9.89 -18.15
N HIS A 87 23.06 10.01 -18.69
CA HIS A 87 22.80 10.66 -19.97
C HIS A 87 23.20 12.13 -19.99
N ASN A 88 22.73 12.88 -19.00
CA ASN A 88 23.06 14.29 -18.83
C ASN A 88 24.58 14.52 -18.68
N MET A 89 25.29 13.56 -18.08
CA MET A 89 26.74 13.62 -17.97
C MET A 89 27.42 13.45 -19.34
N TYR A 90 27.07 12.42 -20.11
CA TYR A 90 27.66 12.17 -21.43
C TYR A 90 27.37 13.29 -22.44
N TYR A 91 26.17 13.87 -22.40
CA TYR A 91 25.79 15.00 -23.26
C TYR A 91 26.74 16.20 -23.13
N PHE A 92 27.21 16.49 -21.92
CA PHE A 92 28.05 17.65 -21.63
C PHE A 92 29.54 17.33 -21.57
N GLN A 93 29.90 16.08 -21.36
CA GLN A 93 31.30 15.65 -21.26
C GLN A 93 32.09 16.02 -22.52
N TYR A 94 31.57 15.73 -23.71
CA TYR A 94 32.29 16.01 -24.96
C TYR A 94 32.38 17.52 -25.32
N PRO A 95 31.29 18.31 -25.32
CA PRO A 95 31.39 19.75 -25.59
C PRO A 95 32.31 20.48 -24.60
N MET A 96 32.29 20.09 -23.32
CA MET A 96 33.18 20.67 -22.31
C MET A 96 34.63 20.27 -22.52
N TYR A 97 34.88 19.01 -22.87
CA TYR A 97 36.20 18.56 -23.31
C TYR A 97 36.71 19.40 -24.49
N LEU A 98 35.88 19.60 -25.51
CA LEU A 98 36.25 20.35 -26.71
C LEU A 98 36.58 21.81 -26.37
N ILE A 99 35.77 22.48 -25.53
CA ILE A 99 36.03 23.85 -25.05
C ILE A 99 37.35 23.91 -24.27
N TRP A 100 37.60 22.95 -23.37
CA TRP A 100 38.85 22.88 -22.64
C TRP A 100 40.04 22.70 -23.57
N TRP A 101 39.97 21.75 -24.50
CA TRP A 101 41.03 21.44 -25.46
C TRP A 101 41.34 22.66 -26.35
N LEU A 102 40.32 23.32 -26.89
CA LEU A 102 40.48 24.59 -27.63
C LEU A 102 41.12 25.68 -26.76
N GLY A 103 40.76 25.73 -25.48
CA GLY A 103 41.39 26.60 -24.48
C GLY A 103 42.89 26.32 -24.30
N GLN A 104 43.30 25.06 -24.25
CA GLN A 104 44.71 24.66 -24.19
C GLN A 104 45.46 25.06 -25.47
N CYS A 105 44.87 24.78 -26.63
CA CYS A 105 45.46 25.12 -27.92
C CYS A 105 45.63 26.63 -28.12
N SER A 106 44.68 27.44 -27.65
CA SER A 106 44.79 28.91 -27.73
C SER A 106 45.92 29.48 -26.83
N LYS A 107 46.18 28.85 -25.67
CA LYS A 107 47.27 29.23 -24.76
C LYS A 107 48.64 28.75 -25.25
N CYS A 108 48.69 27.71 -26.08
CA CYS A 108 49.92 27.22 -26.69
C CYS A 108 50.55 28.22 -27.69
N CYS A 109 49.79 29.21 -28.19
CA CYS A 109 50.26 30.18 -29.19
C CYS A 109 51.41 31.10 -28.74
N CYS A 110 51.83 31.08 -27.47
CA CYS A 110 53.00 31.83 -27.01
C CYS A 110 54.35 31.20 -27.44
N GLY A 111 54.33 30.02 -28.09
CA GLY A 111 55.52 29.37 -28.62
C GLY A 111 56.40 28.70 -27.56
N TRP A 112 57.37 27.91 -28.03
CA TRP A 112 58.26 27.04 -27.22
C TRP A 112 59.01 27.74 -26.07
N TYR A 113 59.14 29.07 -26.12
CA TYR A 113 59.95 29.84 -25.17
C TYR A 113 59.16 30.53 -24.05
N CYS A 114 57.83 30.47 -24.05
CA CYS A 114 56.99 31.21 -23.09
C CYS A 114 56.60 30.44 -21.84
N GLY A 115 57.11 29.22 -21.62
CA GLY A 115 56.84 28.45 -20.40
C GLY A 115 55.50 27.70 -20.40
N CYS A 116 54.63 27.90 -21.39
CA CYS A 116 53.33 27.23 -21.56
C CYS A 116 53.43 25.80 -22.13
N TRP A 117 54.45 25.06 -21.69
CA TRP A 117 54.79 23.76 -22.22
C TRP A 117 53.70 22.73 -21.95
N THR A 118 53.12 22.78 -20.77
CA THR A 118 52.05 21.89 -20.34
C THR A 118 50.83 22.02 -21.24
N GLU A 119 50.40 23.25 -21.52
CA GLU A 119 49.24 23.54 -22.38
C GLU A 119 49.51 23.12 -23.84
N CYS A 120 50.75 23.30 -24.32
CA CYS A 120 51.16 22.82 -25.64
C CYS A 120 51.21 21.30 -25.74
N PHE A 121 51.78 20.60 -24.75
CA PHE A 121 51.80 19.14 -24.72
C PHE A 121 50.38 18.57 -24.60
N ASN A 122 49.49 19.21 -23.86
CA ASN A 122 48.09 18.80 -23.77
C ASN A 122 47.33 19.02 -25.10
N CYS A 123 47.58 20.13 -25.82
CA CYS A 123 46.95 20.36 -27.13
C CYS A 123 47.43 19.36 -28.19
N PHE A 124 48.75 19.24 -28.39
CA PHE A 124 49.33 18.36 -29.41
C PHE A 124 49.21 16.88 -29.03
N GLY A 125 49.35 16.53 -27.76
CA GLY A 125 49.20 15.16 -27.27
C GLY A 125 47.81 14.61 -27.57
N ASN A 126 46.75 15.35 -27.21
CA ASN A 126 45.37 14.95 -27.52
C ASN A 126 45.09 14.92 -29.03
N LEU A 127 45.66 15.84 -29.81
CA LEU A 127 45.49 15.86 -31.26
C LEU A 127 46.15 14.64 -31.93
N ILE A 128 47.37 14.27 -31.52
CA ILE A 128 48.11 13.12 -32.07
C ILE A 128 47.43 11.80 -31.68
N ASP A 129 46.91 11.72 -30.45
CA ASP A 129 46.17 10.55 -29.97
C ASP A 129 44.80 10.41 -30.64
N GLY A 130 44.37 11.41 -31.42
CA GLY A 130 43.08 11.40 -32.12
C GLY A 130 41.87 11.53 -31.19
N SER A 131 42.08 11.76 -29.89
CA SER A 131 41.03 11.82 -28.88
C SER A 131 39.90 12.80 -29.22
N PRO A 132 40.15 14.05 -29.68
CA PRO A 132 39.06 14.98 -30.06
C PRO A 132 38.14 14.46 -31.17
N ILE A 133 38.64 13.61 -32.06
CA ILE A 133 37.89 13.05 -33.19
C ILE A 133 37.17 11.76 -32.76
N MET A 134 37.87 10.86 -32.05
CA MET A 134 37.29 9.61 -31.58
C MET A 134 36.14 9.87 -30.59
N GLU A 135 36.34 10.79 -29.64
CA GLU A 135 35.29 11.21 -28.70
C GLU A 135 34.14 11.95 -29.42
N ALA A 136 34.40 12.63 -30.54
CA ALA A 136 33.35 13.24 -31.35
C ALA A 136 32.44 12.20 -32.01
N ILE A 137 33.06 11.13 -32.53
CA ILE A 137 32.36 10.02 -33.18
C ILE A 137 31.54 9.27 -32.15
N ASP A 138 32.11 8.99 -30.97
CA ASP A 138 31.40 8.33 -29.88
C ASP A 138 30.23 9.17 -29.36
N TRP A 139 30.46 10.47 -29.10
CA TRP A 139 29.40 11.40 -28.72
C TRP A 139 28.31 11.52 -29.80
N ALA A 140 28.67 11.61 -31.09
CA ALA A 140 27.69 11.66 -32.17
C ALA A 140 26.90 10.34 -32.32
N SER A 141 27.55 9.20 -32.07
CA SER A 141 26.88 7.90 -32.03
C SER A 141 25.91 7.80 -30.85
N PHE A 142 26.29 8.36 -29.70
CA PHE A 142 25.45 8.42 -28.51
C PHE A 142 24.23 9.33 -28.69
N LEU A 143 24.39 10.50 -29.34
CA LEU A 143 23.27 11.39 -29.68
C LEU A 143 22.23 10.74 -30.60
N GLY A 144 22.65 9.79 -31.43
CA GLY A 144 21.80 9.11 -32.40
C GLY A 144 21.24 7.77 -31.92
N ASN A 145 21.38 7.42 -30.64
CA ASN A 145 20.90 6.14 -30.12
C ASN A 145 19.55 6.27 -29.38
N ASP A 146 18.51 5.67 -29.97
CA ASP A 146 17.13 5.70 -29.48
C ASP A 146 16.90 4.78 -28.25
N ASP A 147 17.87 3.92 -27.91
CA ASP A 147 17.77 2.95 -26.81
C ASP A 147 17.46 3.61 -25.45
N LEU A 148 17.84 4.86 -25.24
CA LEU A 148 17.59 5.57 -23.97
C LEU A 148 16.11 5.89 -23.79
N GLU A 149 15.50 6.50 -24.79
CA GLU A 149 14.09 6.89 -24.76
C GLU A 149 13.23 5.63 -24.58
N GLN A 150 13.59 4.54 -25.27
CA GLN A 150 12.96 3.24 -25.08
C GLN A 150 13.11 2.71 -23.64
N ASN A 151 14.31 2.77 -23.04
CA ASN A 151 14.51 2.30 -21.67
C ASN A 151 13.71 3.13 -20.64
N LEU A 152 13.55 4.44 -20.88
CA LEU A 152 12.73 5.31 -20.04
C LEU A 152 11.24 5.03 -20.23
N GLU A 153 10.79 4.84 -21.47
CA GLU A 153 9.42 4.45 -21.82
C GLU A 153 9.03 3.09 -21.21
N ASP A 154 9.94 2.11 -21.26
CA ASP A 154 9.73 0.78 -20.67
C ASP A 154 9.58 0.88 -19.14
N LEU A 155 10.38 1.71 -18.48
CA LEU A 155 10.27 1.95 -17.04
C LEU A 155 9.01 2.75 -16.68
N ASP A 156 8.60 3.71 -17.51
CA ASP A 156 7.37 4.48 -17.33
C ASP A 156 6.14 3.59 -17.45
N THR A 157 6.08 2.79 -18.51
CA THR A 157 5.03 1.79 -18.75
C THR A 157 4.96 0.79 -17.60
N PHE A 158 6.11 0.30 -17.11
CA PHE A 158 6.14 -0.58 -15.95
C PHE A 158 5.58 0.06 -14.67
N GLN A 159 5.84 1.35 -14.44
CA GLN A 159 5.29 2.07 -13.28
C GLN A 159 3.79 2.35 -13.42
N ASP A 160 3.31 2.70 -14.62
CA ASP A 160 1.90 2.87 -14.91
C ASP A 160 1.13 1.55 -14.77
N ASP A 161 1.68 0.45 -15.28
CA ASP A 161 1.13 -0.89 -15.10
C ASP A 161 1.05 -1.26 -13.60
N LEU A 162 2.10 -0.99 -12.82
CA LEU A 162 2.05 -1.25 -11.37
C LEU A 162 1.02 -0.37 -10.67
N ARG A 163 0.84 0.89 -11.08
CA ARG A 163 -0.16 1.79 -10.52
C ARG A 163 -1.58 1.27 -10.73
N GLU A 164 -1.88 0.80 -11.94
CA GLU A 164 -3.20 0.34 -12.34
C GLU A 164 -3.50 -1.08 -11.82
N TYR A 165 -2.56 -2.02 -11.99
CA TYR A 165 -2.82 -3.44 -11.73
C TYR A 165 -2.53 -3.89 -10.29
N ALA A 166 -1.77 -3.12 -9.50
CA ALA A 166 -1.43 -3.55 -8.13
C ALA A 166 -2.67 -3.77 -7.26
N ALA A 167 -3.70 -2.94 -7.42
CA ALA A 167 -4.97 -3.07 -6.70
C ALA A 167 -5.67 -4.38 -7.07
N TYR A 168 -5.81 -4.69 -8.36
CA TYR A 168 -6.39 -5.95 -8.83
C TYR A 168 -5.64 -7.17 -8.30
N TRP A 169 -4.30 -7.11 -8.32
CA TRP A 169 -3.48 -8.20 -7.79
C TRP A 169 -3.62 -8.33 -6.26
N GLY A 170 -3.67 -7.20 -5.54
CA GLY A 170 -3.92 -7.15 -4.10
C GLY A 170 -5.24 -7.81 -3.72
N VAL A 171 -6.31 -7.52 -4.45
CA VAL A 171 -7.62 -8.15 -4.28
C VAL A 171 -7.56 -9.66 -4.54
N GLY A 172 -6.95 -10.08 -5.65
CA GLY A 172 -6.78 -11.50 -5.96
C GLY A 172 -6.05 -12.27 -4.85
N GLU A 173 -4.97 -11.70 -4.31
CA GLU A 173 -4.21 -12.30 -3.22
C GLU A 173 -4.99 -12.33 -1.90
N ALA A 174 -5.71 -11.25 -1.58
CA ALA A 174 -6.59 -11.17 -0.42
C ALA A 174 -7.68 -12.26 -0.46
N MET A 175 -8.30 -12.47 -1.62
CA MET A 175 -9.32 -13.49 -1.81
C MET A 175 -8.77 -14.90 -1.62
N VAL A 176 -7.68 -15.23 -2.31
CA VAL A 176 -7.05 -16.56 -2.22
C VAL A 176 -6.65 -16.87 -0.77
N ARG A 177 -6.05 -15.91 -0.07
CA ARG A 177 -5.61 -16.12 1.31
C ARG A 177 -6.73 -16.10 2.33
N GLY A 178 -7.72 -15.23 2.17
CA GLY A 178 -8.87 -15.22 3.07
C GLY A 178 -9.69 -16.51 2.96
N VAL A 179 -9.91 -17.02 1.74
CA VAL A 179 -10.59 -18.30 1.53
C VAL A 179 -9.78 -19.47 2.09
N ARG A 180 -8.47 -19.50 1.89
CA ARG A 180 -7.59 -20.51 2.50
C ARG A 180 -7.63 -20.50 4.03
N ASN A 181 -7.95 -19.37 4.66
CA ASN A 181 -8.13 -19.25 6.11
C ASN A 181 -9.59 -19.47 6.55
N GLY A 182 -10.43 -20.05 5.70
CA GLY A 182 -11.76 -20.53 6.07
C GLY A 182 -12.89 -19.52 5.88
N ALA A 183 -12.66 -18.40 5.19
CA ALA A 183 -13.76 -17.59 4.67
C ALA A 183 -14.39 -18.26 3.44
N ASN A 184 -15.70 -18.14 3.31
CA ASN A 184 -16.46 -18.54 2.13
C ASN A 184 -16.58 -17.41 1.12
N MET A 185 -16.51 -16.15 1.58
CA MET A 185 -16.43 -14.99 0.71
C MET A 185 -15.45 -13.98 1.30
N ILE A 186 -14.69 -13.35 0.42
CA ILE A 186 -13.85 -12.20 0.73
C ILE A 186 -14.24 -11.10 -0.24
N THR A 187 -14.45 -9.91 0.30
CA THR A 187 -14.57 -8.70 -0.51
C THR A 187 -13.81 -7.55 0.12
N ASN A 188 -13.47 -6.54 -0.68
CA ASN A 188 -12.66 -5.41 -0.29
C ASN A 188 -13.27 -4.09 -0.79
N PHE A 189 -12.87 -3.02 -0.11
CA PHE A 189 -13.03 -1.63 -0.51
C PHE A 189 -11.67 -0.95 -0.30
N PRO A 190 -11.24 -0.03 -1.17
CA PRO A 190 -11.91 0.36 -2.41
C PRO A 190 -11.84 -0.76 -3.46
N ALA A 191 -12.75 -0.71 -4.44
CA ALA A 191 -12.69 -1.62 -5.58
C ALA A 191 -11.55 -1.18 -6.52
N PRO A 192 -10.84 -2.12 -7.19
CA PRO A 192 -9.70 -1.76 -8.05
C PRO A 192 -10.04 -0.82 -9.21
N ASP A 193 -11.28 -0.86 -9.70
CA ASP A 193 -11.82 -0.01 -10.76
C ASP A 193 -12.32 1.36 -10.27
N ASN A 194 -12.32 1.59 -8.95
CA ASN A 194 -12.68 2.87 -8.38
C ASN A 194 -11.61 3.92 -8.76
N SER A 195 -11.98 4.91 -9.58
CA SER A 195 -11.03 5.92 -10.07
C SER A 195 -10.45 6.83 -8.99
N GLU A 196 -11.09 6.90 -7.82
CA GLU A 196 -10.74 7.81 -6.72
C GLU A 196 -9.82 7.14 -5.70
N TYR A 197 -10.05 5.86 -5.40
CA TYR A 197 -9.38 5.13 -4.33
C TYR A 197 -8.75 3.79 -4.77
N GLY A 198 -9.11 3.27 -5.94
CA GLY A 198 -8.74 1.94 -6.42
C GLY A 198 -7.26 1.80 -6.81
N PRO A 199 -6.76 2.57 -7.78
CA PRO A 199 -5.35 2.58 -8.15
C PRO A 199 -4.44 3.04 -7.01
N LEU A 200 -3.15 2.69 -7.10
CA LEU A 200 -2.16 3.27 -6.18
C LEU A 200 -2.20 4.80 -6.29
N PRO A 201 -2.19 5.54 -5.16
CA PRO A 201 -2.31 6.99 -5.12
C PRO A 201 -1.00 7.64 -5.55
N LEU A 202 -0.70 7.53 -6.83
CA LEU A 202 0.53 7.98 -7.44
C LEU A 202 0.28 9.18 -8.36
N GLU A 203 1.12 10.19 -8.22
CA GLU A 203 1.19 11.37 -9.07
C GLU A 203 2.52 11.41 -9.80
N ARG A 204 2.49 11.84 -11.06
CA ARG A 204 3.70 12.02 -11.87
C ARG A 204 4.28 13.40 -11.55
N GLY A 205 5.53 13.45 -11.12
CA GLY A 205 6.20 14.73 -10.85
C GLY A 205 6.87 15.29 -12.10
N ASN A 206 7.76 16.27 -11.91
CA ASN A 206 8.45 16.90 -13.02
C ASN A 206 9.60 15.99 -13.54
N PRO A 207 9.81 15.84 -14.86
CA PRO A 207 10.96 15.14 -15.44
C PRO A 207 12.30 15.54 -14.83
N SER A 208 12.48 16.82 -14.52
CA SER A 208 13.69 17.35 -13.90
C SER A 208 13.97 16.80 -12.49
N GLU A 209 12.98 16.21 -11.81
CA GLU A 209 13.16 15.59 -10.49
C GLU A 209 13.89 14.24 -10.56
N SER A 210 13.89 13.59 -11.74
CA SER A 210 14.74 12.42 -12.00
C SER A 210 16.19 12.79 -12.27
N CYS A 211 16.52 14.07 -12.40
CA CYS A 211 17.91 14.44 -12.44
C CYS A 211 18.53 14.29 -11.05
N LEU A 212 19.82 13.95 -11.00
CA LEU A 212 20.63 14.01 -9.77
C LEU A 212 20.83 15.46 -9.26
N THR A 213 19.98 16.40 -9.67
CA THR A 213 20.12 17.82 -9.40
C THR A 213 19.83 18.15 -7.95
N PRO A 214 20.64 19.05 -7.36
CA PRO A 214 20.16 19.89 -6.31
C PRO A 214 19.21 20.94 -6.89
N THR A 215 17.90 20.71 -6.94
CA THR A 215 16.93 21.74 -7.34
C THR A 215 16.45 22.50 -6.10
N PRO A 216 16.76 23.81 -5.96
CA PRO A 216 16.07 24.69 -5.01
C PRO A 216 14.78 25.26 -5.62
N LEU A 217 14.37 24.79 -6.80
CA LEU A 217 13.17 25.23 -7.50
C LEU A 217 12.05 24.22 -7.20
N ALA A 218 11.23 24.59 -6.21
CA ALA A 218 10.02 23.92 -5.74
C ALA A 218 10.23 22.48 -5.22
N ASP A 219 10.18 22.35 -3.89
CA ASP A 219 9.81 21.15 -3.12
C ASP A 219 10.67 19.87 -3.23
N ASN A 220 11.77 19.84 -3.98
CA ASN A 220 12.70 18.69 -4.03
C ASN A 220 13.91 18.85 -3.07
N PRO A 221 14.00 18.10 -1.96
CA PRO A 221 15.12 18.18 -1.04
C PRO A 221 16.30 17.35 -1.53
N VAL A 222 17.37 18.05 -1.85
CA VAL A 222 18.70 17.47 -2.02
C VAL A 222 19.21 16.98 -0.67
N THR A 223 19.53 15.69 -0.55
CA THR A 223 20.31 15.21 0.60
C THR A 223 21.80 15.31 0.31
N LEU A 224 22.59 15.42 1.38
CA LEU A 224 24.04 15.29 1.27
C LEU A 224 24.43 13.92 0.67
N VAL A 225 23.61 12.88 0.90
CA VAL A 225 23.84 11.53 0.39
C VAL A 225 23.74 11.48 -1.14
N THR A 226 22.71 12.08 -1.74
CA THR A 226 22.59 12.11 -3.21
C THR A 226 23.66 12.97 -3.87
N LEU A 227 24.08 14.05 -3.23
CA LEU A 227 25.24 14.82 -3.68
C LEU A 227 26.54 13.99 -3.63
N ILE A 228 26.75 13.21 -2.57
CA ILE A 228 27.91 12.33 -2.43
C ILE A 228 27.86 11.18 -3.44
N GLU A 229 26.70 10.55 -3.64
CA GLU A 229 26.52 9.45 -4.60
C GLU A 229 26.69 9.94 -6.03
N TRP A 230 26.14 11.10 -6.36
CA TRP A 230 26.38 11.74 -7.66
C TRP A 230 27.86 12.07 -7.85
N TYR A 231 28.52 12.60 -6.83
CA TYR A 231 29.96 12.85 -6.86
C TYR A 231 30.77 11.57 -7.04
N ALA A 232 30.42 10.49 -6.34
CA ALA A 232 31.08 9.20 -6.43
C ALA A 232 30.91 8.55 -7.81
N ASN A 233 29.69 8.57 -8.36
CA ASN A 233 29.40 8.08 -9.71
C ASN A 233 30.11 8.93 -10.77
N PHE A 234 30.14 10.25 -10.59
CA PHE A 234 30.89 11.16 -11.45
C PHE A 234 32.40 10.87 -11.40
N GLN A 235 32.95 10.55 -10.22
CA GLN A 235 34.35 10.15 -10.10
C GLN A 235 34.64 8.77 -10.72
N ASP A 236 33.79 7.75 -10.53
CA ASP A 236 34.00 6.43 -11.16
C ASP A 236 33.95 6.52 -12.70
N LEU A 237 33.03 7.33 -13.25
CA LEU A 237 32.96 7.57 -14.69
C LEU A 237 34.16 8.39 -15.21
N LYS A 238 34.65 9.33 -14.40
CA LYS A 238 35.90 10.05 -14.66
C LYS A 238 37.10 9.09 -14.71
N ASP A 239 37.15 8.10 -13.81
CA ASP A 239 38.22 7.10 -13.74
C ASP A 239 38.15 6.06 -14.87
N ARG A 240 36.93 5.78 -15.37
CA ARG A 240 36.69 4.85 -16.49
C ARG A 240 36.77 5.51 -17.88
N SER A 241 36.71 6.83 -17.95
CA SER A 241 36.91 7.56 -19.20
C SER A 241 38.31 7.28 -19.74
N THR A 242 38.40 6.76 -20.96
CA THR A 242 39.64 6.44 -21.68
C THR A 242 40.49 7.66 -22.03
N SER A 243 40.08 8.85 -21.61
CA SER A 243 40.70 10.12 -21.98
C SER A 243 42.00 10.44 -21.24
N SER A 244 42.68 9.46 -20.63
CA SER A 244 44.02 9.67 -20.04
C SER A 244 45.05 9.86 -21.16
N PRO A 245 45.51 11.08 -21.48
CA PRO A 245 46.37 11.27 -22.63
C PRO A 245 47.78 10.81 -22.22
N ASN A 246 48.40 9.94 -23.01
CA ASN A 246 49.72 9.36 -22.73
C ASN A 246 50.86 10.39 -22.54
N ILE A 247 50.61 11.69 -22.81
CA ILE A 247 51.61 12.78 -22.85
C ILE A 247 51.15 14.01 -22.04
N ALA A 248 49.92 14.07 -21.53
CA ALA A 248 49.36 15.24 -20.84
C ALA A 248 49.45 15.13 -19.32
N SER A 249 49.61 16.26 -18.62
CA SER A 249 49.66 16.28 -17.14
C SER A 249 48.28 16.23 -16.48
N GLU A 250 47.24 16.64 -17.19
CA GLU A 250 45.83 16.66 -16.75
C GLU A 250 44.95 16.19 -17.91
N GLY A 251 44.02 15.28 -17.65
CA GLY A 251 43.07 14.77 -18.65
C GLY A 251 41.75 15.57 -18.70
N PRO A 252 40.94 15.40 -19.76
CA PRO A 252 39.60 15.99 -19.89
C PRO A 252 38.70 15.70 -18.69
N ALA A 253 38.85 14.49 -18.15
CA ALA A 253 38.18 13.99 -16.97
C ALA A 253 38.34 14.92 -15.74
N GLU A 254 39.45 15.64 -15.61
CA GLU A 254 39.72 16.52 -14.46
C GLU A 254 39.04 17.89 -14.52
N ARG A 255 38.45 18.25 -15.68
CA ARG A 255 37.93 19.60 -15.95
C ARG A 255 36.41 19.65 -16.13
N VAL A 256 35.76 18.50 -16.27
CA VAL A 256 34.30 18.41 -16.25
C VAL A 256 33.82 18.72 -14.84
N ASN A 257 32.97 19.74 -14.71
CA ASN A 257 32.44 20.20 -13.43
C ASN A 257 30.98 19.77 -13.32
N ILE A 258 30.60 19.28 -12.14
CA ILE A 258 29.23 19.01 -11.67
C ILE A 258 28.24 20.13 -12.01
N ALA A 259 28.69 21.39 -12.04
CA ALA A 259 27.86 22.53 -12.40
C ALA A 259 27.33 22.51 -13.86
N TYR A 260 27.95 21.76 -14.77
CA TYR A 260 27.55 21.70 -16.17
C TYR A 260 26.57 20.57 -16.48
N SER A 261 26.69 19.42 -15.81
CA SER A 261 25.65 18.37 -15.83
C SER A 261 24.35 18.86 -15.19
N PHE A 262 24.42 19.83 -14.28
CA PHE A 262 23.26 20.55 -13.74
C PHE A 262 22.48 21.35 -14.81
N LEU A 263 23.15 22.01 -15.76
CA LEU A 263 22.49 22.83 -16.80
C LEU A 263 21.80 22.00 -17.89
N ALA A 264 22.17 20.72 -18.01
CA ALA A 264 21.60 19.75 -18.95
C ALA A 264 20.16 19.36 -18.63
N CYS A 265 19.90 19.23 -17.33
CA CYS A 265 18.73 18.55 -16.81
C CYS A 265 17.37 19.10 -17.32
N PRO A 266 17.11 20.42 -17.32
CA PRO A 266 15.82 20.94 -17.78
C PRO A 266 15.65 20.96 -19.30
N LEU A 267 16.72 20.72 -20.08
CA LEU A 267 16.68 20.80 -21.55
C LEU A 267 16.67 19.42 -22.22
N MET A 268 17.14 18.39 -21.51
CA MET A 268 17.49 17.10 -22.12
C MET A 268 16.80 15.90 -21.46
N THR A 269 16.00 16.11 -20.41
CA THR A 269 15.26 15.02 -19.76
C THR A 269 13.92 14.83 -20.47
N PRO A 270 13.65 13.66 -21.07
CA PRO A 270 12.36 13.35 -21.67
C PRO A 270 11.24 13.34 -20.62
N ASP A 271 9.99 13.52 -21.05
CA ASP A 271 8.83 13.53 -20.15
C ASP A 271 8.64 12.17 -19.45
N GLU A 272 9.01 11.08 -20.12
CA GLU A 272 9.04 9.69 -19.64
C GLU A 272 10.06 9.50 -18.50
N GLY A 273 11.02 10.43 -18.39
CA GLY A 273 11.95 10.50 -17.28
C GLY A 273 11.28 10.90 -15.96
N ALA A 274 10.04 11.39 -15.95
CA ALA A 274 9.36 11.81 -14.73
C ALA A 274 9.23 10.68 -13.69
N PRO A 275 9.59 10.93 -12.41
CA PRO A 275 9.34 9.99 -11.33
C PRO A 275 7.87 10.01 -10.88
N PHE A 276 7.43 8.92 -10.25
CA PHE A 276 6.14 8.83 -9.58
C PHE A 276 6.27 9.04 -8.07
N PHE A 277 5.30 9.78 -7.52
CA PHE A 277 5.21 10.19 -6.12
C PHE A 277 3.90 9.75 -5.49
N ASN A 278 3.87 9.58 -4.18
CA ASN A 278 2.69 9.19 -3.44
C ASN A 278 1.90 10.45 -3.12
N ALA A 279 0.78 10.63 -3.81
CA ALA A 279 -0.14 11.74 -3.61
C ALA A 279 -0.79 11.71 -2.22
N ALA A 280 -0.94 10.51 -1.65
CA ALA A 280 -1.55 10.30 -0.35
C ALA A 280 -0.54 10.49 0.81
N ASP A 281 0.07 11.67 0.95
CA ASP A 281 1.13 11.92 1.94
C ASP A 281 0.59 12.35 3.33
N SER A 282 -0.54 13.06 3.35
CA SER A 282 -1.14 13.61 4.56
C SER A 282 -1.84 12.56 5.44
N ASN A 283 -2.13 12.93 6.69
CA ASN A 283 -2.99 12.14 7.58
C ASN A 283 -4.46 12.55 7.48
N SER A 284 -4.88 13.17 6.36
CA SER A 284 -6.30 13.43 6.11
C SER A 284 -7.05 12.10 5.95
N SER A 285 -8.33 12.10 6.30
CA SER A 285 -9.17 10.90 6.20
C SER A 285 -9.25 10.36 4.76
N GLU A 286 -9.21 11.25 3.77
CA GLU A 286 -9.15 10.95 2.33
C GLU A 286 -7.84 10.25 1.91
N HIS A 287 -6.68 10.82 2.27
CA HIS A 287 -5.38 10.21 1.96
C HIS A 287 -5.17 8.90 2.75
N MET A 288 -5.85 8.75 3.88
CA MET A 288 -5.86 7.48 4.61
C MET A 288 -6.65 6.41 3.86
N LEU A 289 -7.81 6.72 3.27
CA LEU A 289 -8.56 5.76 2.45
C LEU A 289 -7.79 5.35 1.20
N GLN A 290 -7.13 6.29 0.53
CA GLN A 290 -6.30 5.99 -0.65
C GLN A 290 -5.16 5.01 -0.37
N ARG A 291 -4.71 4.91 0.90
CA ARG A 291 -3.66 3.97 1.32
C ARG A 291 -4.19 2.76 2.08
N SER A 292 -5.49 2.74 2.39
CA SER A 292 -6.12 1.73 3.22
C SER A 292 -7.05 0.85 2.41
N ASN A 293 -7.04 -0.42 2.74
CA ASN A 293 -8.01 -1.37 2.24
C ASN A 293 -8.83 -1.93 3.42
N TYR A 294 -10.14 -1.94 3.24
CA TYR A 294 -11.10 -2.57 4.13
C TYR A 294 -11.50 -3.89 3.52
N VAL A 295 -11.41 -4.96 4.30
CA VAL A 295 -11.74 -6.30 3.84
C VAL A 295 -12.84 -6.87 4.71
N TRP A 296 -13.91 -7.30 4.07
CA TRP A 296 -14.96 -8.08 4.71
C TRP A 296 -14.76 -9.54 4.38
N SER A 297 -14.84 -10.36 5.42
CA SER A 297 -14.89 -11.81 5.30
C SER A 297 -16.25 -12.32 5.75
N TYR A 298 -16.71 -13.35 5.06
CA TYR A 298 -17.91 -14.09 5.41
C TYR A 298 -17.54 -15.55 5.60
N LYS A 299 -17.92 -16.11 6.75
CA LYS A 299 -17.81 -17.55 7.01
C LYS A 299 -19.20 -18.11 7.26
N HIS A 300 -19.60 -19.06 6.43
CA HIS A 300 -20.82 -19.83 6.59
C HIS A 300 -20.61 -20.92 7.66
N THR A 301 -21.42 -20.89 8.71
CA THR A 301 -21.40 -21.88 9.79
C THR A 301 -22.79 -22.52 9.94
N PRO A 302 -23.14 -23.51 9.10
CA PRO A 302 -24.47 -24.12 9.12
C PRO A 302 -24.76 -24.84 10.45
N ASP A 303 -23.72 -25.33 11.13
CA ASP A 303 -23.84 -25.99 12.45
C ASP A 303 -24.39 -25.06 13.53
N ASN A 304 -24.24 -23.73 13.38
CA ASN A 304 -24.72 -22.75 14.33
C ASN A 304 -26.17 -22.30 14.05
N ASP A 305 -26.78 -22.74 12.94
CA ASP A 305 -28.14 -22.34 12.55
C ASP A 305 -29.14 -22.80 13.61
N GLY A 306 -29.88 -21.86 14.16
CA GLY A 306 -30.90 -22.14 15.16
C GLY A 306 -30.38 -22.59 16.53
N ILE A 307 -29.12 -23.00 16.71
CA ILE A 307 -28.59 -23.42 18.03
C ILE A 307 -28.61 -22.24 19.00
N LEU A 308 -27.98 -21.13 18.62
CA LEU A 308 -27.90 -19.92 19.46
C LEU A 308 -29.26 -19.28 19.71
N ARG A 309 -30.14 -19.39 18.70
CA ARG A 309 -31.48 -18.81 18.76
C ARG A 309 -32.44 -19.68 19.55
N ASN A 310 -32.41 -21.00 19.39
CA ASN A 310 -33.43 -21.90 19.90
C ASN A 310 -33.07 -22.51 21.27
N ASN A 311 -31.78 -22.62 21.63
CA ASN A 311 -31.35 -23.24 22.89
C ASN A 311 -31.84 -22.47 24.14
N TYR A 312 -32.03 -21.15 24.04
CA TYR A 312 -32.41 -20.29 25.16
C TYR A 312 -33.86 -19.78 25.09
N MET A 313 -34.61 -20.16 24.05
CA MET A 313 -36.03 -19.79 23.89
C MET A 313 -36.95 -20.73 24.69
N PHE A 314 -36.93 -20.64 26.02
CA PHE A 314 -37.96 -21.25 26.86
C PHE A 314 -39.10 -20.27 27.21
N MET A 315 -38.91 -18.97 27.00
CA MET A 315 -39.93 -17.92 27.13
C MET A 315 -40.27 -17.33 25.75
N SER A 316 -41.49 -16.80 25.60
CA SER A 316 -41.98 -16.21 24.33
C SER A 316 -41.05 -15.12 23.81
N LYS A 317 -40.92 -15.02 22.48
CA LYS A 317 -40.12 -13.99 21.82
C LYS A 317 -40.55 -12.59 22.27
N GLU A 318 -39.74 -11.92 23.08
CA GLU A 318 -39.93 -10.49 23.37
C GLU A 318 -39.68 -9.62 22.14
N TYR A 319 -38.90 -10.12 21.18
CA TYR A 319 -38.58 -9.44 19.93
C TYR A 319 -38.91 -10.34 18.72
N THR A 320 -39.84 -9.88 17.90
CA THR A 320 -40.08 -10.43 16.56
C THR A 320 -39.50 -9.41 15.59
N PRO A 321 -38.42 -9.73 14.86
CA PRO A 321 -37.89 -8.76 13.90
C PRO A 321 -38.98 -8.46 12.84
N PRO A 322 -38.98 -7.24 12.27
CA PRO A 322 -39.95 -6.84 11.24
C PRO A 322 -40.03 -7.89 10.12
N SER A 323 -41.19 -8.04 9.47
CA SER A 323 -41.48 -9.09 8.47
C SER A 323 -40.48 -9.22 7.32
N ASN A 324 -39.61 -8.22 7.14
CA ASN A 324 -38.65 -8.10 6.06
C ASN A 324 -37.18 -8.19 6.52
N VAL A 325 -36.93 -8.48 7.80
CA VAL A 325 -35.59 -8.60 8.39
C VAL A 325 -35.54 -9.89 9.19
N THR A 326 -34.77 -10.85 8.73
CA THR A 326 -34.46 -12.06 9.52
C THR A 326 -33.13 -11.84 10.22
N MET A 327 -33.04 -12.22 11.50
CA MET A 327 -31.75 -12.39 12.19
C MET A 327 -30.83 -13.27 11.33
N PRO A 328 -29.49 -13.07 11.41
CA PRO A 328 -28.56 -13.83 10.60
C PRO A 328 -28.79 -15.32 10.85
N LYS A 329 -28.93 -16.10 9.77
CA LYS A 329 -29.29 -17.50 9.88
C LYS A 329 -28.07 -18.35 10.18
N THR A 330 -26.95 -18.11 9.50
CA THR A 330 -25.82 -19.07 9.50
C THR A 330 -24.43 -18.46 9.41
N GLY A 331 -24.32 -17.22 8.91
CA GLY A 331 -23.06 -16.64 8.54
C GLY A 331 -22.50 -15.65 9.55
N ILE A 332 -21.18 -15.69 9.72
CA ILE A 332 -20.42 -14.76 10.55
C ILE A 332 -19.63 -13.85 9.64
N TRP A 333 -19.90 -12.55 9.76
CA TRP A 333 -19.13 -11.51 9.08
C TRP A 333 -18.01 -11.00 9.97
N SER A 334 -16.87 -10.68 9.37
CA SER A 334 -15.82 -9.91 10.00
C SER A 334 -15.33 -8.83 9.05
N ILE A 335 -14.76 -7.78 9.61
CA ILE A 335 -14.10 -6.71 8.89
C ILE A 335 -12.69 -6.57 9.45
N ALA A 336 -11.73 -6.31 8.57
CA ALA A 336 -10.37 -5.92 8.89
C ALA A 336 -9.97 -4.72 8.04
N ARG A 337 -9.04 -3.92 8.52
CA ARG A 337 -8.43 -2.83 7.76
C ARG A 337 -6.93 -3.03 7.74
N SER A 338 -6.31 -2.74 6.61
CA SER A 338 -4.87 -2.60 6.51
C SER A 338 -4.52 -1.37 5.72
N GLU A 339 -3.27 -0.96 5.81
CA GLU A 339 -2.71 0.08 4.96
C GLU A 339 -1.27 -0.27 4.59
N PHE A 340 -0.83 0.17 3.42
CA PHE A 340 0.59 0.27 3.15
C PHE A 340 1.12 1.56 3.78
N TYR A 341 2.31 1.48 4.36
CA TYR A 341 2.86 2.56 5.15
C TYR A 341 4.36 2.66 4.96
N PHE A 342 4.84 3.89 4.89
CA PHE A 342 6.25 4.22 4.90
C PHE A 342 6.63 4.71 6.31
N PRO A 343 7.51 4.01 7.05
CA PRO A 343 7.85 4.39 8.40
C PRO A 343 8.84 5.57 8.38
N PRO A 344 8.66 6.58 9.24
CA PRO A 344 9.57 7.72 9.34
C PRO A 344 11.03 7.33 9.58
N SER A 345 11.29 6.18 10.21
CA SER A 345 12.65 5.67 10.42
C SER A 345 13.36 5.24 9.14
N ASN A 346 12.60 4.93 8.07
CA ASN A 346 13.15 4.61 6.76
C ASN A 346 13.36 5.86 5.91
N LYS A 347 12.90 7.03 6.38
CA LYS A 347 13.15 8.30 5.73
C LYS A 347 14.64 8.64 5.89
N PRO A 348 15.37 8.92 4.80
CA PRO A 348 16.75 9.37 4.92
C PRO A 348 16.80 10.70 5.69
N ASP A 349 17.83 10.87 6.53
CA ASP A 349 18.04 12.13 7.27
C ASP A 349 18.29 13.28 6.27
N THR A 350 17.25 14.07 6.00
CA THR A 350 17.34 15.26 5.15
C THR A 350 17.72 16.46 6.02
N ILE A 351 18.99 16.86 5.93
CA ILE A 351 19.59 17.91 6.79
C ILE A 351 18.98 19.31 6.53
N LEU A 352 18.34 19.52 5.38
CA LEU A 352 18.01 20.87 4.92
C LEU A 352 16.52 21.13 4.62
N PHE A 353 15.73 20.16 4.16
CA PHE A 353 14.30 20.38 3.85
C PHE A 353 13.48 19.08 3.95
N ASP A 354 12.30 19.19 4.54
CA ASP A 354 11.25 18.16 4.56
C ASP A 354 10.15 18.62 3.59
N GLY A 355 9.78 17.79 2.60
CA GLY A 355 8.87 18.17 1.52
C GLY A 355 8.04 17.00 0.97
N ALA A 356 6.99 17.31 0.22
CA ALA A 356 6.11 16.31 -0.41
C ALA A 356 6.86 15.44 -1.44
N HIS A 357 7.92 15.97 -2.07
CA HIS A 357 8.77 15.29 -3.05
C HIS A 357 10.08 14.75 -2.43
N ASP A 358 10.07 14.46 -1.12
CA ASP A 358 11.28 14.08 -0.39
C ASP A 358 11.79 12.67 -0.78
N MET A 359 13.10 12.47 -0.67
CA MET A 359 13.86 11.35 -1.26
C MET A 359 13.42 9.96 -0.83
N TRP A 360 12.64 9.84 0.23
CA TRP A 360 12.10 8.58 0.72
C TRP A 360 11.28 7.82 -0.34
N MET A 361 10.77 8.53 -1.36
CA MET A 361 10.07 7.97 -2.51
C MET A 361 10.97 7.19 -3.49
N PHE A 362 12.29 7.38 -3.41
CA PHE A 362 13.30 6.58 -4.11
C PHE A 362 13.83 5.44 -3.26
N HIS A 363 13.41 5.35 -1.99
CA HIS A 363 13.88 4.32 -1.08
C HIS A 363 12.85 3.18 -0.97
N PRO A 364 13.25 1.93 -1.28
CA PRO A 364 12.43 0.79 -0.96
C PRO A 364 12.36 0.65 0.56
N GLY A 365 11.18 0.90 1.13
CA GLY A 365 10.95 0.91 2.57
C GLY A 365 9.48 0.81 2.97
N TRP A 366 8.60 0.57 2.00
CA TRP A 366 7.16 0.44 2.19
C TRP A 366 6.82 -0.96 2.73
N TYR A 367 5.92 -1.02 3.70
CA TYR A 367 5.41 -2.29 4.22
C TYR A 367 3.91 -2.20 4.52
N GLY A 368 3.22 -3.32 4.35
CA GLY A 368 1.82 -3.45 4.75
C GLY A 368 1.70 -3.65 6.25
N LYS A 369 0.67 -3.07 6.88
CA LYS A 369 0.33 -3.31 8.28
C LYS A 369 -1.18 -3.37 8.47
N ILE A 370 -1.62 -4.16 9.45
CA ILE A 370 -3.02 -4.19 9.88
C ILE A 370 -3.29 -3.00 10.79
N ARG A 371 -4.49 -2.43 10.68
CA ARG A 371 -4.99 -1.38 11.56
C ARG A 371 -6.37 -1.71 12.11
N PRO A 372 -6.73 -1.13 13.28
CA PRO A 372 -8.12 -1.08 13.70
C PRO A 372 -8.99 -0.47 12.59
N THR A 373 -10.20 -0.99 12.43
CA THR A 373 -11.13 -0.53 11.39
C THR A 373 -11.52 0.94 11.57
N THR A 374 -11.61 1.39 12.82
CA THR A 374 -11.84 2.79 13.19
C THR A 374 -10.93 3.14 14.35
N LEU A 375 -10.29 4.32 14.30
CA LEU A 375 -9.56 4.89 15.43
C LEU A 375 -10.42 5.98 16.10
N PRO A 376 -10.24 6.22 17.42
CA PRO A 376 -10.91 7.33 18.08
C PRO A 376 -10.56 8.65 17.38
N ARG A 377 -11.59 9.38 16.92
CA ARG A 377 -11.50 10.65 16.16
C ARG A 377 -11.03 10.52 14.71
N GLU A 378 -11.04 9.32 14.15
CA GLU A 378 -10.89 9.10 12.72
C GLU A 378 -12.27 8.78 12.14
N GLU A 379 -12.81 9.71 11.35
CA GLU A 379 -14.03 9.47 10.58
C GLU A 379 -13.63 9.14 9.14
N PRO A 380 -14.00 7.96 8.61
CA PRO A 380 -13.80 7.69 7.20
C PRO A 380 -14.63 8.71 6.39
N PRO A 381 -14.11 9.23 5.28
CA PRO A 381 -14.83 10.19 4.43
C PRO A 381 -15.97 9.51 3.65
N VAL A 382 -15.96 8.18 3.56
CA VAL A 382 -17.01 7.35 2.98
C VAL A 382 -17.73 6.60 4.10
N ASP A 383 -19.05 6.57 4.01
CA ASP A 383 -19.89 5.92 4.99
C ASP A 383 -19.78 4.38 4.94
N HIS A 384 -19.88 3.71 6.09
CA HIS A 384 -19.70 2.25 6.17
C HIS A 384 -20.72 1.41 5.39
N ASP A 385 -21.92 1.92 5.11
CA ASP A 385 -22.91 1.26 4.25
C ASP A 385 -22.53 1.36 2.78
N GLU A 386 -22.10 2.53 2.32
CA GLU A 386 -21.58 2.75 0.97
C GLU A 386 -20.34 1.90 0.70
N MET A 387 -19.37 1.91 1.62
CA MET A 387 -18.18 1.05 1.50
C MET A 387 -18.55 -0.44 1.41
N PHE A 388 -19.53 -0.87 2.21
CA PHE A 388 -19.97 -2.27 2.20
C PHE A 388 -20.74 -2.62 0.92
N ASP A 389 -21.59 -1.72 0.41
CA ASP A 389 -22.36 -1.92 -0.81
C ASP A 389 -21.44 -1.97 -2.05
N GLU A 390 -20.46 -1.07 -2.16
CA GLU A 390 -19.44 -1.11 -3.22
C GLU A 390 -18.59 -2.38 -3.12
N SER A 391 -18.14 -2.73 -1.91
CA SER A 391 -17.45 -4.00 -1.71
C SER A 391 -18.33 -5.18 -2.12
N LEU A 392 -19.64 -5.14 -1.88
CA LEU A 392 -20.53 -6.22 -2.27
C LEU A 392 -20.79 -6.27 -3.78
N GLU A 393 -20.68 -5.16 -4.51
CA GLU A 393 -20.79 -5.15 -5.97
C GLU A 393 -19.63 -5.93 -6.58
N LEU A 394 -18.40 -5.52 -6.27
CA LEU A 394 -17.18 -6.25 -6.62
C LEU A 394 -17.25 -7.70 -6.10
N GLY A 395 -17.64 -7.83 -4.84
CA GLY A 395 -17.79 -9.08 -4.14
C GLY A 395 -18.83 -9.99 -4.79
N ARG A 396 -19.91 -9.50 -5.41
CA ARG A 396 -20.93 -10.33 -6.07
C ARG A 396 -20.46 -10.84 -7.42
N ASP A 397 -19.83 -9.97 -8.19
CA ASP A 397 -19.24 -10.33 -9.49
C ASP A 397 -18.14 -11.37 -9.28
N MET A 398 -17.34 -11.20 -8.23
CA MET A 398 -16.28 -12.13 -7.87
C MET A 398 -16.80 -13.34 -7.08
N ALA A 399 -17.84 -13.22 -6.25
CA ALA A 399 -18.36 -14.31 -5.41
C ALA A 399 -19.00 -15.41 -6.24
N GLN A 400 -19.68 -15.05 -7.34
CA GLN A 400 -20.10 -16.08 -8.30
C GLN A 400 -18.89 -16.92 -8.72
N GLY A 401 -17.76 -16.28 -9.06
CA GLY A 401 -16.49 -16.95 -9.29
C GLY A 401 -15.95 -17.73 -8.08
N GLN A 402 -15.88 -17.12 -6.89
CA GLN A 402 -15.31 -17.73 -5.69
C GLN A 402 -16.05 -19.00 -5.27
N PHE A 403 -17.39 -18.99 -5.29
CA PHE A 403 -18.18 -20.16 -4.92
C PHE A 403 -18.02 -21.33 -5.90
N PHE A 404 -17.87 -21.05 -7.20
CA PHE A 404 -17.59 -22.08 -8.21
C PHE A 404 -16.14 -22.58 -8.18
N ILE A 405 -15.16 -21.69 -7.98
CA ILE A 405 -13.73 -22.02 -7.99
C ILE A 405 -13.33 -22.81 -6.74
N PHE A 406 -13.87 -22.47 -5.57
CA PHE A 406 -13.47 -23.08 -4.29
C PHE A 406 -14.44 -24.16 -3.79
N ALA A 407 -15.43 -24.55 -4.60
CA ALA A 407 -16.34 -25.68 -4.38
C ALA A 407 -16.87 -25.77 -2.93
N VAL A 408 -17.56 -24.71 -2.48
CA VAL A 408 -18.17 -24.70 -1.15
C VAL A 408 -19.36 -25.66 -1.12
N ASP A 409 -19.15 -26.87 -0.61
CA ASP A 409 -20.20 -27.87 -0.44
C ASP A 409 -21.34 -27.33 0.42
N ASN A 410 -22.59 -27.54 -0.03
CA ASN A 410 -23.82 -27.17 0.68
C ASN A 410 -24.00 -25.67 1.01
N PHE A 411 -23.48 -24.76 0.18
CA PHE A 411 -23.68 -23.32 0.39
C PHE A 411 -25.18 -22.91 0.29
N ASP A 412 -25.76 -22.43 1.40
CA ASP A 412 -27.12 -21.87 1.41
C ASP A 412 -27.15 -20.45 0.86
N PHE A 413 -27.35 -20.32 -0.45
CA PHE A 413 -27.42 -19.04 -1.14
C PHE A 413 -28.56 -18.14 -0.63
N MET A 414 -29.70 -18.74 -0.24
CA MET A 414 -30.84 -17.98 0.30
C MET A 414 -30.54 -17.49 1.71
N GLY A 415 -29.86 -18.29 2.53
CA GLY A 415 -29.32 -17.89 3.83
C GLY A 415 -28.32 -16.74 3.70
N PHE A 416 -27.36 -16.87 2.78
CA PHE A 416 -26.37 -15.84 2.48
C PHE A 416 -27.00 -14.50 2.04
N GLN A 417 -28.00 -14.52 1.15
CA GLN A 417 -28.72 -13.30 0.77
C GLN A 417 -29.45 -12.64 1.94
N ASN A 418 -29.99 -13.43 2.87
CA ASN A 418 -30.60 -12.90 4.08
C ASN A 418 -29.56 -12.29 5.02
N ASP A 419 -28.38 -12.90 5.13
CA ASP A 419 -27.28 -12.42 5.96
C ASP A 419 -26.68 -11.12 5.38
N ILE A 420 -26.61 -10.97 4.05
CA ILE A 420 -26.29 -9.69 3.38
C ILE A 420 -27.31 -8.61 3.76
N ARG A 421 -28.61 -8.89 3.61
CA ARG A 421 -29.65 -7.91 3.95
C ARG A 421 -29.61 -7.51 5.41
N TYR A 422 -29.25 -8.46 6.29
CA TYR A 422 -29.06 -8.19 7.70
C TYR A 422 -27.89 -7.22 7.94
N MET A 423 -26.76 -7.44 7.26
CA MET A 423 -25.61 -6.52 7.32
C MET A 423 -25.98 -5.12 6.85
N GLN A 424 -26.59 -4.99 5.67
CA GLN A 424 -26.96 -3.70 5.06
C GLN A 424 -27.98 -2.91 5.88
N ARG A 425 -28.95 -3.59 6.53
CA ARG A 425 -30.06 -2.91 7.23
C ARG A 425 -29.81 -2.66 8.71
N ASN A 426 -28.95 -3.44 9.36
CA ASN A 426 -28.80 -3.37 10.81
C ASN A 426 -27.35 -3.15 11.25
N VAL A 427 -26.37 -3.76 10.57
CA VAL A 427 -24.98 -3.72 11.05
C VAL A 427 -24.25 -2.47 10.53
N THR A 428 -24.25 -2.23 9.22
CA THR A 428 -23.58 -1.06 8.65
C THR A 428 -24.18 0.28 9.11
N PRO A 429 -25.51 0.43 9.29
CA PRO A 429 -26.07 1.66 9.87
C PRO A 429 -25.75 1.80 11.38
N ALA A 430 -25.74 0.69 12.13
CA ALA A 430 -25.32 0.74 13.54
C ALA A 430 -23.84 1.12 13.70
N MET A 431 -22.98 0.79 12.73
CA MET A 431 -21.59 1.24 12.70
C MET A 431 -21.45 2.76 12.51
N LYS A 432 -22.41 3.43 11.85
CA LYS A 432 -22.51 4.91 11.82
C LYS A 432 -22.85 5.51 13.18
N GLY A 433 -23.26 4.66 14.13
CA GLY A 433 -23.82 5.11 15.37
C GLY A 433 -25.24 5.65 15.26
N MET A 434 -25.99 5.25 14.23
CA MET A 434 -27.40 5.59 14.10
C MET A 434 -28.22 4.33 14.40
N VAL A 435 -28.68 4.19 15.65
CA VAL A 435 -29.87 3.36 15.93
C VAL A 435 -30.98 4.34 16.27
N ASP A 436 -31.95 4.44 15.36
CA ASP A 436 -33.16 5.22 15.54
C ASP A 436 -33.96 4.66 16.74
N ASN A 437 -33.75 5.28 17.89
CA ASN A 437 -34.47 5.03 19.13
C ASN A 437 -35.47 6.17 19.39
N GLY A 438 -36.26 6.54 18.38
CA GLY A 438 -37.39 7.46 18.57
C GLY A 438 -36.99 8.92 18.67
N GLY A 439 -36.11 9.38 17.78
CA GLY A 439 -35.86 10.80 17.54
C GLY A 439 -34.68 11.45 18.27
N GLU A 440 -33.80 10.66 18.91
CA GLU A 440 -32.48 11.13 19.34
C GLU A 440 -31.38 10.27 18.70
N ASP A 441 -30.71 10.84 17.69
CA ASP A 441 -29.52 10.27 17.07
C ASP A 441 -28.39 10.25 18.12
N ARG A 442 -27.94 9.06 18.52
CA ARG A 442 -26.77 8.91 19.41
C ARG A 442 -25.76 7.95 18.81
N HIS A 443 -24.60 8.50 18.47
CA HIS A 443 -23.45 7.75 17.95
C HIS A 443 -23.06 6.56 18.86
N ILE A 444 -23.26 5.33 18.38
CA ILE A 444 -22.86 4.08 19.07
C ILE A 444 -21.33 3.93 19.16
N THR A 445 -20.57 4.67 18.35
CA THR A 445 -19.11 4.79 18.51
C THR A 445 -18.72 5.44 19.85
N ASP A 446 -19.66 6.06 20.57
CA ASP A 446 -19.47 6.60 21.92
C ASP A 446 -19.60 5.52 23.04
N GLY A 447 -19.73 4.24 22.65
CA GLY A 447 -19.82 3.10 23.57
C GLY A 447 -18.48 2.47 23.99
N MET A 448 -17.37 2.85 23.36
CA MET A 448 -16.00 2.45 23.78
C MET A 448 -15.17 3.62 24.33
N SER A 449 -15.79 4.80 24.50
CA SER A 449 -15.24 6.02 25.09
C SER A 449 -15.78 6.29 26.50
N ARG A 450 -16.06 5.24 27.29
CA ARG A 450 -16.23 5.36 28.75
C ARG A 450 -15.43 4.33 29.52
#